data_AF-A0A1Y2AGK9-F1
#
_entry.id   AF-A0A1Y2AGK9-F1
#
_cell.length_a   1.000
_cell.length_b   1.000
_cell.length_c   1.000
_cell.angle_alpha   90.00
_cell.angle_beta   90.00
_cell.angle_gamma   90.00
#
_symmetry.space_group_name_H-M   'P 1'
#
loop_
_entity.id
_entity.type
_entity.pdbx_description
1 polymer ?
#
loop_
_entity_poly.entity_id
_entity_poly.type
_entity_poly.pdbx_seq_one_letter_code
_entity_poly.pdbx_strand_id
1 'polypeptide(L)' 'ASTGIAAINIGGCTLHSFLGLGLARENMDILKNKISKNNGAKNRWRNAKILIIDESKFQ' A
#
# COMPACT_ATOMS: atom_id res chain seq x y z
N ALA A 1 2.95 -6.83 -4.18
CA ALA A 1 1.93 -7.68 -4.83
C ALA A 1 0.57 -7.56 -4.12
N SER A 2 -0.51 -8.02 -4.75
CA SER A 2 -1.88 -7.97 -4.19
C SER A 2 -2.13 -9.04 -3.12
N THR A 3 -1.41 -10.17 -3.18
CA THR A 3 -1.47 -11.28 -2.20
C THR A 3 -0.15 -11.47 -1.44
N GLY A 4 -0.22 -12.09 -0.27
CA GLY A 4 0.94 -12.34 0.59
C GLY A 4 1.98 -13.26 -0.04
N ILE A 5 1.54 -14.35 -0.68
CA ILE A 5 2.42 -15.33 -1.32
C ILE A 5 3.25 -14.69 -2.44
N ALA A 6 2.60 -13.90 -3.32
CA ALA A 6 3.30 -13.18 -4.40
C ALA A 6 4.26 -12.11 -3.84
N ALA A 7 3.89 -11.42 -2.77
CA ALA A 7 4.76 -10.44 -2.13
C ALA A 7 6.01 -11.10 -1.52
N ILE A 8 5.87 -12.27 -0.91
CA ILE A 8 6.98 -13.05 -0.33
C ILE A 8 7.96 -13.47 -1.43
N ASN A 9 7.47 -13.93 -2.57
CA ASN A 9 8.32 -14.39 -3.67
C ASN A 9 9.25 -13.30 -4.23
N ILE A 10 8.85 -12.02 -4.13
CA ILE A 10 9.67 -10.88 -4.57
C ILE A 10 10.39 -10.17 -3.39
N GLY A 11 10.37 -10.77 -2.20
CA GLY A 11 10.95 -10.17 -0.98
C GLY A 11 10.30 -8.86 -0.55
N GLY A 12 9.07 -8.60 -0.97
CA GLY A 12 8.33 -7.37 -0.73
C GLY A 12 7.25 -7.53 0.34
N CYS A 13 6.27 -6.62 0.29
CA CYS A 13 5.05 -6.71 1.10
C CYS A 13 3.80 -6.55 0.23
N THR A 14 2.63 -6.85 0.81
CA THR A 14 1.38 -6.62 0.09
C THR A 14 1.12 -5.13 -0.07
N LEU A 15 0.39 -4.76 -1.14
CA LEU A 15 0.01 -3.36 -1.34
C LEU A 15 -0.76 -2.81 -0.13
N HIS A 16 -1.70 -3.56 0.43
CA HIS A 16 -2.44 -3.15 1.63
C HIS A 16 -1.54 -2.88 2.85
N SER A 17 -0.54 -3.76 3.07
CA SER A 17 0.46 -3.58 4.14
C SER A 17 1.38 -2.38 3.90
N PHE A 18 1.71 -2.08 2.64
CA PHE A 18 2.47 -0.90 2.26
C PHE A 18 1.68 0.38 2.46
N LEU A 19 0.43 0.41 1.98
CA LEU A 19 -0.45 1.58 2.03
C LEU A 19 -0.85 1.92 3.48
N GLY A 20 -0.99 0.92 4.35
CA GLY A 20 -1.39 1.14 5.74
C GLY A 20 -2.85 1.59 5.90
N LEU A 21 -3.69 1.26 4.93
CA LEU A 21 -5.09 1.70 4.80
C LEU A 21 -6.11 0.56 4.87
N GLY A 22 -5.69 -0.65 5.25
CA GLY A 22 -6.55 -1.84 5.15
C GLY A 22 -6.96 -2.08 3.69
N LEU A 23 -8.22 -2.42 3.43
CA LEU A 23 -8.76 -2.67 2.09
C LEU A 23 -9.02 -1.41 1.24
N ALA A 24 -8.82 -0.21 1.80
CA ALA A 24 -8.98 1.07 1.10
C ALA A 24 -10.29 1.23 0.29
N ARG A 25 -11.42 0.71 0.81
CA ARG A 25 -12.74 0.75 0.14
C ARG A 25 -13.55 2.03 0.39
N GLU A 26 -12.99 2.95 1.17
CA GLU A 26 -13.64 4.21 1.55
C GLU A 26 -13.37 5.30 0.52
N ASN A 27 -14.09 6.42 0.64
CA ASN A 27 -13.86 7.58 -0.20
C ASN A 27 -12.44 8.15 0.03
N MET A 28 -11.86 8.71 -1.04
CA MET A 28 -10.55 9.36 -1.06
C MET A 28 -10.33 10.34 0.08
N ASP A 29 -11.30 11.16 0.47
CA ASP A 29 -11.10 12.13 1.56
C ASP A 29 -10.92 11.45 2.92
N ILE A 30 -11.65 10.35 3.14
CA ILE A 30 -11.51 9.53 4.35
C ILE A 30 -10.14 8.83 4.33
N LEU A 31 -9.74 8.27 3.20
CA LEU A 31 -8.44 7.60 3.04
C LEU A 31 -7.27 8.57 3.26
N LYS A 32 -7.35 9.80 2.72
CA LYS A 32 -6.36 10.87 2.96
C LYS A 32 -6.24 11.19 4.45
N ASN A 33 -7.37 11.31 5.16
CA ASN A 33 -7.35 11.57 6.59
C ASN A 33 -6.73 10.40 7.37
N LYS A 34 -7.05 9.16 6.99
CA LYS A 34 -6.49 7.94 7.60
C LYS A 34 -4.97 7.85 7.43
N ILE A 35 -4.46 8.09 6.22
CA ILE A 35 -3.01 8.02 5.99
C ILE A 35 -2.27 9.17 6.68
N SER A 36 -2.87 10.36 6.74
CA SER A 36 -2.26 11.51 7.44
C SER A 36 -2.00 11.22 8.92
N LYS A 37 -2.88 10.45 9.57
CA LYS A 37 -2.77 10.02 10.96
C LYS A 37 -1.82 8.83 11.16
N ASN A 38 -1.51 8.09 10.11
CA ASN A 38 -0.61 6.94 10.17
C ASN A 38 0.82 7.38 9.83
N ASN A 39 1.56 7.84 10.84
CA ASN A 39 2.94 8.34 10.66
C ASN A 39 3.88 7.31 10.01
N GLY A 40 3.71 6.02 10.31
CA GLY A 40 4.54 4.96 9.74
C GLY A 40 4.29 4.77 8.23
N ALA A 41 3.01 4.73 7.82
CA ALA A 41 2.67 4.68 6.41
C ALA A 41 3.08 5.98 5.70
N LYS A 42 2.78 7.14 6.29
CA LYS A 42 3.11 8.45 5.72
C LYS A 42 4.61 8.60 5.45
N ASN A 43 5.47 8.25 6.40
CA ASN A 43 6.92 8.28 6.18
C ASN A 43 7.36 7.30 5.10
N ARG A 44 6.80 6.08 5.08
CA ARG A 44 7.10 5.08 4.05
C ARG A 44 6.76 5.59 2.65
N TRP A 45 5.61 6.25 2.48
CA TRP A 45 5.20 6.83 1.20
C TRP A 45 6.11 7.98 0.79
N ARG A 46 6.46 8.88 1.72
CA ARG A 46 7.34 10.03 1.43
C ARG A 46 8.77 9.59 1.09
N ASN A 47 9.23 8.50 1.67
CA ASN A 47 10.60 8.00 1.48
C ASN A 47 10.70 7.00 0.31
N ALA A 48 9.59 6.45 -0.15
CA ALA A 48 9.58 5.53 -1.29
C ALA A 48 9.92 6.30 -2.57
N LYS A 49 11.08 5.98 -3.15
CA LYS A 49 11.51 6.54 -4.45
C LYS A 49 10.97 5.74 -5.63
N ILE A 50 10.79 4.44 -5.43
CA ILE A 50 10.33 3.49 -6.45
C ILE A 50 9.30 2.58 -5.78
N LEU A 51 8.15 2.40 -6.42
CA LEU A 51 7.11 1.45 -6.02
C LEU A 51 6.90 0.45 -7.15
N ILE A 52 7.21 -0.82 -6.88
CA ILE A 52 7.00 -1.92 -7.82
C ILE A 52 5.76 -2.69 -7.35
N ILE A 53 4.78 -2.84 -8.24
CA ILE A 53 3.54 -3.56 -7.97
C ILE A 53 3.46 -4.72 -8.95
N ASP A 54 3.64 -5.92 -8.40
CA ASP A 54 3.39 -7.18 -9.10
C ASP A 54 1.94 -7.63 -8.89
N GLU A 55 1.39 -8.42 -9.82
CA GLU A 55 0.01 -8.94 -9.78
C GLU A 55 -1.07 -7.84 -9.78
N SER A 56 -0.89 -6.79 -10.59
CA SER A 56 -1.95 -5.82 -10.89
C SER A 56 -2.81 -6.32 -12.05
N LYS A 57 -4.11 -6.51 -11.81
CA LYS A 57 -5.08 -6.66 -12.90
C LYS A 57 -5.56 -5.27 -13.30
N PHE A 58 -5.10 -4.79 -14.46
CA PHE A 58 -5.79 -3.72 -15.17
C PHE A 58 -6.93 -4.38 -15.94
N GLN A 59 -8.15 -4.26 -15.42
CA GLN A 59 -9.37 -4.45 -16.20
C GLN A 59 -9.92 -3.07 -16.55
#